data_AF-A0A0F9TIH5-F1
#
_entry.id   AF-A0A0F9TIH5-F1
#
_cell.length_a   1.000
_cell.length_b   1.000
_cell.length_c   1.000
_cell.angle_alpha   90.00
_cell.angle_beta   90.00
_cell.angle_gamma   90.00
#
_symmetry.space_group_name_H-M   'P 1'
#
loop_
_entity.id
_entity.type
_entity.pdbx_description
1 polymer ?
#
loop_
_entity_poly.entity_id
_entity_poly.type
_entity_poly.pdbx_seq_one_letter_code
_entity_poly.pdbx_strand_id
1 'polypeptide(L)'
;MTTKIKQQTLNKQGFQPGNEHGNRWLSGESGNPAGRPKNSLTSLLRDIVEANDEEKKRELADELVNLATARGARGQIPALMEILNRLDGKVTEKHLNVNVTTTPEGLLEAQERLLNAQARTNALKEKYKDAIK
;
A
#
# COMPACT_ATOMS: atom_id res chain seq x y z
N MET A 1 -34.83 -15.51 -19.77
CA MET A 1 -34.57 -14.18 -19.16
C MET A 1 -33.08 -13.91 -19.32
N THR A 2 -32.70 -13.03 -20.26
CA THR A 2 -31.31 -12.88 -20.69
C THR A 2 -30.80 -11.50 -20.27
N THR A 3 -29.96 -11.46 -19.25
CA THR A 3 -29.43 -10.21 -18.68
C THR A 3 -28.36 -9.64 -19.60
N LYS A 4 -28.61 -8.47 -20.20
CA LYS A 4 -27.60 -7.74 -20.99
C LYS A 4 -26.60 -7.08 -20.05
N ILE A 5 -25.35 -7.56 -20.07
CA ILE A 5 -24.21 -6.92 -19.41
C ILE A 5 -23.83 -5.68 -20.22
N LYS A 6 -23.96 -4.48 -19.64
CA LYS A 6 -23.44 -3.23 -20.23
C LYS A 6 -21.92 -3.24 -20.14
N GLN A 7 -21.25 -3.44 -21.28
CA GLN A 7 -19.82 -3.25 -21.39
C GLN A 7 -19.51 -1.75 -21.27
N GLN A 8 -18.66 -1.37 -20.31
CA GLN A 8 -18.09 -0.02 -20.26
C GLN A 8 -17.19 0.16 -21.49
N THR A 9 -17.60 1.03 -22.40
CA THR A 9 -16.74 1.47 -23.50
C THR A 9 -15.66 2.39 -22.92
N LEU A 10 -14.43 1.90 -22.86
CA LEU A 10 -13.23 2.71 -22.62
C LEU A 10 -13.10 3.72 -23.76
N ASN A 11 -13.60 4.93 -23.55
CA ASN A 11 -13.42 6.03 -24.49
C ASN A 11 -11.92 6.39 -24.54
N LYS A 12 -11.24 6.00 -25.63
CA LYS A 12 -9.85 6.34 -25.95
C LYS A 12 -9.70 7.80 -26.38
N GLN A 13 -10.29 8.74 -25.64
CA GLN A 13 -10.06 10.16 -25.84
C GLN A 13 -8.97 10.58 -24.87
N GLY A 14 -7.79 10.88 -25.42
CA GLY A 14 -6.68 11.44 -24.65
C GLY A 14 -7.13 12.67 -23.86
N PHE A 15 -6.52 12.88 -22.69
CA PHE A 15 -6.75 14.05 -21.87
C PHE A 15 -6.58 15.32 -22.71
N GLN A 16 -7.68 15.98 -23.06
CA GLN A 16 -7.62 17.32 -23.65
C GLN A 16 -7.55 18.33 -22.50
N PRO A 17 -6.54 19.21 -22.45
CA PRO A 17 -6.51 20.28 -21.47
C PRO A 17 -7.71 21.20 -21.73
N GLY A 18 -8.70 21.17 -20.82
CA GLY A 18 -9.88 22.04 -20.90
C GLY A 18 -11.25 21.38 -21.12
N ASN A 19 -11.49 20.15 -20.67
CA ASN A 19 -12.87 19.59 -20.63
C ASN A 19 -13.87 20.49 -19.87
N GLU A 20 -14.86 21.09 -20.54
CA GLU A 20 -15.92 21.92 -19.94
C GLU A 20 -16.94 21.15 -19.07
N HIS A 21 -16.68 19.87 -18.80
CA HIS A 21 -17.54 19.05 -17.96
C HIS A 21 -17.45 19.46 -16.48
N GLY A 22 -18.44 20.24 -16.04
CA GLY A 22 -18.96 20.31 -14.67
C GLY A 22 -18.06 21.00 -13.65
N ASN A 23 -18.55 22.12 -13.09
CA ASN A 23 -18.15 22.74 -11.81
C ASN A 23 -16.74 22.40 -11.34
N ARG A 24 -15.74 22.81 -12.13
CA ARG A 24 -14.35 22.75 -11.67
C ARG A 24 -14.22 23.77 -10.55
N TRP A 25 -13.63 23.35 -9.45
CA TRP A 25 -13.26 24.27 -8.38
C TRP A 25 -12.33 25.35 -8.94
N LEU A 26 -12.59 26.61 -8.57
CA LEU A 26 -11.76 27.72 -9.00
C LEU A 26 -10.32 27.50 -8.52
N SER A 27 -9.35 27.97 -9.30
CA SER A 27 -7.93 27.87 -8.89
C SER A 27 -7.74 28.59 -7.57
N GLY A 28 -7.29 27.87 -6.54
CA GLY A 28 -7.14 28.38 -5.17
C GLY A 28 -8.35 28.18 -4.27
N GLU A 29 -9.49 27.72 -4.79
CA GLU A 29 -10.65 27.33 -3.99
C GLU A 29 -10.60 25.84 -3.65
N SER A 30 -10.65 25.53 -2.36
CA SER A 30 -10.80 24.16 -1.89
C SER A 30 -12.14 23.61 -2.37
N GLY A 31 -12.11 22.42 -2.99
CA GLY A 31 -13.34 21.75 -3.36
C GLY A 31 -14.19 21.22 -2.21
N ASN A 32 -13.68 21.37 -1.00
CA ASN A 32 -14.42 21.17 0.23
C ASN A 32 -14.24 22.40 1.13
N PRO A 33 -15.05 23.47 0.95
CA PRO A 33 -14.93 24.71 1.71
C PRO A 33 -15.31 24.53 3.20
N ALA A 34 -16.16 23.55 3.52
CA ALA A 34 -16.52 23.22 4.90
C ALA A 34 -15.42 22.43 5.63
N GLY A 35 -14.35 22.05 4.94
CA GLY A 35 -13.28 21.23 5.49
C GLY A 35 -13.77 19.82 5.88
N ARG A 36 -12.96 19.12 6.67
CA ARG A 36 -13.35 17.80 7.19
C ARG A 36 -14.52 17.98 8.18
N PRO A 37 -15.61 17.21 8.07
CA PRO A 37 -16.73 17.29 9.00
C PRO A 37 -16.27 17.03 10.44
N LYS A 38 -16.78 17.84 11.38
CA LYS A 38 -16.37 17.82 12.79
C LYS A 38 -16.69 16.51 13.52
N ASN A 39 -17.68 15.76 13.04
CA ASN A 39 -18.09 14.47 13.63
C ASN A 39 -17.44 13.28 12.92
N SER A 40 -16.33 13.50 12.21
CA SER A 40 -15.59 12.39 11.62
C SER A 40 -14.97 11.51 12.71
N LEU A 41 -14.83 10.21 12.46
CA LEU A 41 -14.17 9.29 13.39
C LEU A 41 -12.79 9.80 13.83
N THR A 42 -12.02 10.39 12.91
CA THR A 42 -10.70 10.96 13.24
C THR A 42 -10.80 12.19 14.14
N SER A 43 -11.83 13.03 13.97
CA SER A 43 -12.07 14.16 14.86
C SER A 43 -12.39 13.68 16.27
N LEU A 44 -13.29 12.70 16.42
CA LEU A 44 -13.65 12.12 17.71
C LEU A 44 -12.44 11.46 18.42
N LEU A 45 -11.63 10.70 17.66
CA LEU A 45 -10.42 10.08 18.20
C LEU A 45 -9.39 11.14 18.64
N ARG A 46 -9.25 12.21 17.85
CA ARG A 46 -8.35 13.32 18.18
C ARG A 46 -8.82 14.06 19.43
N ASP A 47 -10.12 14.32 19.59
CA ASP A 47 -10.67 14.97 20.78
C ASP A 47 -10.39 14.15 22.06
N ILE A 48 -10.43 12.82 21.98
CA ILE A 48 -10.08 11.92 23.09
C ILE A 48 -8.59 12.04 23.45
N VAL A 49 -7.71 12.11 22.45
CA VAL A 49 -6.25 12.20 22.65
C VAL A 49 -5.82 13.60 23.07
N GLU A 50 -6.45 14.65 22.54
CA GLU A 50 -6.12 16.06 22.82
C GLU A 50 -6.81 16.61 24.07
N ALA A 51 -7.74 15.87 24.67
CA ALA A 51 -8.21 16.18 26.02
C ALA A 51 -7.00 16.34 26.94
N ASN A 52 -6.93 17.45 27.68
CA ASN A 52 -5.85 17.81 28.62
C ASN A 52 -5.87 16.92 29.87
N ASP A 53 -5.91 15.62 29.67
CA ASP A 53 -6.01 14.59 30.68
C ASP A 53 -4.91 13.57 30.41
N GLU A 54 -3.73 13.85 30.98
CA GLU A 54 -2.55 13.00 30.85
C GLU A 54 -2.79 11.59 31.43
N GLU A 55 -3.72 11.45 32.36
CA GLU A 55 -4.12 10.15 32.92
C GLU A 55 -4.84 9.30 31.86
N LYS A 56 -5.81 9.88 31.14
CA LYS A 56 -6.49 9.20 30.03
C LYS A 56 -5.56 8.83 28.88
N LYS A 57 -4.59 9.68 28.54
CA LYS A 57 -3.58 9.36 27.52
C LYS A 57 -2.77 8.14 27.91
N ARG A 58 -2.40 8.05 29.19
CA ARG A 58 -1.63 6.93 29.74
C ARG A 58 -2.45 5.65 29.81
N GLU A 59 -3.71 5.73 30.25
CA GLU A 59 -4.64 4.60 30.22
C GLU A 59 -4.83 4.04 28.81
N LEU A 60 -5.01 4.92 27.82
CA LEU A 60 -5.15 4.52 26.42
C LEU A 60 -3.86 3.87 25.88
N ALA A 61 -2.69 4.39 26.25
CA ALA A 61 -1.41 3.77 25.90
C ALA A 61 -1.25 2.38 26.53
N ASP A 62 -1.61 2.22 27.81
CA ASP A 62 -1.54 0.94 28.52
C ASP A 62 -2.52 -0.08 27.93
N GLU A 63 -3.73 0.35 27.57
CA GLU A 63 -4.73 -0.51 26.91
C GLU A 63 -4.27 -0.97 25.52
N LEU A 64 -3.65 -0.08 24.74
CA LEU A 64 -3.05 -0.43 23.45
C LEU A 64 -1.92 -1.46 23.59
N VAL A 65 -1.05 -1.32 24.61
CA VAL A 65 0.03 -2.27 24.89
C VAL A 65 -0.55 -3.62 25.34
N ASN A 66 -1.57 -3.61 26.21
CA ASN A 66 -2.25 -4.82 26.66
C ASN A 66 -2.92 -5.55 25.50
N LEU A 67 -3.59 -4.82 24.60
CA LEU A 67 -4.15 -5.38 23.38
C LEU A 67 -3.04 -5.95 22.49
N ALA A 68 -1.94 -5.24 22.25
CA ALA A 68 -0.85 -5.74 21.41
C ALA A 68 -0.17 -7.00 21.97
N THR A 69 -0.14 -7.16 23.31
CA THR A 69 0.55 -8.26 24.00
C THR A 69 -0.37 -9.41 24.40
N ALA A 70 -1.68 -9.24 24.38
CA ALA A 70 -2.64 -10.28 24.71
C ALA A 70 -2.57 -11.46 23.74
N ARG A 71 -2.47 -12.68 24.30
CA ARG A 71 -2.58 -13.96 23.56
C ARG A 71 -4.01 -14.12 23.01
N GLY A 72 -4.30 -13.46 21.89
CA GLY A 72 -5.62 -13.48 21.24
C GLY A 72 -5.86 -12.29 20.31
N ALA A 73 -5.10 -11.22 20.48
CA ALA A 73 -5.31 -9.96 19.76
C ALA A 73 -4.72 -9.92 18.34
N ARG A 74 -4.24 -11.04 17.80
CA ARG A 74 -3.72 -11.10 16.41
C ARG A 74 -4.72 -10.55 15.38
N GLY A 75 -6.03 -10.66 15.65
CA GLY A 75 -7.09 -10.08 14.80
C GLY A 75 -7.35 -8.59 15.01
N GLN A 76 -6.91 -8.00 16.13
CA GLN A 76 -7.20 -6.61 16.51
C GLN A 76 -6.06 -5.65 16.17
N ILE A 77 -4.83 -6.15 16.01
CA ILE A 77 -3.65 -5.35 15.62
C ILE A 77 -3.87 -4.53 14.33
N PRO A 78 -4.50 -5.06 13.24
CA PRO A 78 -4.75 -4.27 12.04
C PRO A 78 -5.66 -3.05 12.28
N ALA A 79 -6.68 -3.21 13.14
CA ALA A 79 -7.58 -2.12 13.48
C ALA A 79 -6.85 -1.04 14.30
N LEU A 80 -5.99 -1.44 15.23
CA LEU A 80 -5.15 -0.52 16.01
C LEU A 80 -4.17 0.26 15.13
N MET A 81 -3.50 -0.42 14.20
CA MET A 81 -2.63 0.24 13.22
C MET A 81 -3.38 1.28 12.39
N GLU A 82 -4.61 0.99 11.96
CA GLU A 82 -5.40 1.93 11.16
C GLU A 82 -5.81 3.17 11.98
N ILE A 83 -6.11 3.01 13.27
CA ILE A 83 -6.38 4.12 14.18
C ILE A 83 -5.13 5.00 14.32
N LEU A 84 -3.97 4.40 14.59
CA LEU A 84 -2.70 5.11 14.72
C LEU A 84 -2.32 5.84 13.43
N ASN A 85 -2.43 5.18 12.27
CA ASN A 85 -2.17 5.79 10.97
C ASN A 85 -3.09 6.98 10.68
N ARG A 86 -4.31 7.01 11.25
CA ARG A 86 -5.23 8.14 11.12
C ARG A 86 -4.90 9.31 12.05
N LEU A 87 -4.28 9.04 13.20
CA LEU A 87 -3.92 10.06 14.20
C LEU A 87 -2.55 10.68 13.92
N ASP A 88 -1.52 9.85 13.80
CA ASP A 88 -0.12 10.26 13.64
C ASP A 88 0.34 10.29 12.17
N GLY A 89 -0.48 9.75 11.28
CA GLY A 89 -0.14 9.58 9.87
C GLY A 89 0.55 8.24 9.61
N LYS A 90 0.41 7.75 8.37
CA LYS A 90 1.12 6.55 7.93
C LYS A 90 2.59 6.88 7.69
N VAL A 91 3.50 6.07 8.24
CA VAL A 91 4.94 6.18 7.92
C VAL A 91 5.11 5.99 6.41
N THR A 92 5.76 6.94 5.76
CA THR A 92 6.08 6.86 4.34
C THR A 92 6.96 5.64 4.09
N GLU A 93 6.48 4.70 3.27
CA GLU A 93 7.28 3.55 2.87
C GLU A 93 8.51 4.05 2.09
N LYS A 94 9.69 3.91 2.71
CA LYS A 94 10.96 4.14 2.02
C LYS A 94 11.22 2.95 1.10
N HIS A 95 10.63 2.97 -0.09
CA HIS A 95 11.03 2.02 -1.12
C HIS A 95 12.47 2.33 -1.52
N LEU A 96 13.35 1.34 -1.40
CA LEU A 96 14.66 1.39 -2.01
C LEU A 96 14.45 1.42 -3.53
N ASN A 97 14.61 2.59 -4.13
CA ASN A 97 14.65 2.72 -5.57
C ASN A 97 15.99 2.19 -6.07
N VAL A 98 16.02 0.88 -6.37
CA VAL A 98 17.15 0.27 -7.06
C VAL A 98 16.97 0.56 -8.55
N ASN A 99 17.63 1.61 -9.04
CA ASN A 99 17.73 1.86 -10.47
C ASN A 99 18.74 0.86 -11.05
N VAL A 100 18.22 -0.18 -11.71
CA VAL A 100 19.05 -1.11 -12.48
C VAL A 100 19.26 -0.50 -13.87
N THR A 101 20.42 0.13 -14.08
CA THR A 101 20.84 0.57 -15.41
C THR A 101 21.30 -0.66 -16.19
N THR A 102 20.43 -1.20 -17.05
CA THR A 102 20.79 -2.28 -17.98
C THR A 102 21.56 -1.69 -19.16
N THR A 103 22.89 -1.77 -19.12
CA THR A 103 23.72 -1.58 -20.31
C THR A 103 23.61 -2.83 -21.21
N PRO A 104 23.77 -2.70 -22.54
CA PRO A 104 23.78 -3.87 -23.44
C PRO A 104 24.83 -4.92 -23.03
N GLU A 105 25.97 -4.48 -22.53
CA GLU A 105 27.06 -5.33 -22.03
C GLU A 105 26.63 -6.11 -20.78
N GLY A 106 25.98 -5.46 -19.82
CA GLY A 106 25.49 -6.12 -18.61
C GLY A 106 24.36 -7.11 -18.89
N LEU A 107 23.58 -6.90 -19.95
CA LEU A 107 22.55 -7.84 -20.39
C LEU A 107 23.16 -9.12 -20.99
N LEU A 108 24.20 -8.97 -21.80
CA LEU A 108 24.94 -10.12 -22.36
C LEU A 108 25.59 -10.94 -21.24
N GLU A 109 26.25 -10.29 -20.29
CA GLU A 109 26.84 -10.97 -19.14
C GLU A 109 25.79 -11.71 -18.30
N ALA A 110 24.63 -11.09 -18.06
CA ALA A 110 23.52 -11.73 -17.36
C ALA A 110 22.99 -12.96 -18.12
N GLN A 111 22.92 -12.89 -19.46
CA GLN A 111 22.48 -13.98 -20.31
C GLN A 111 23.47 -15.16 -20.27
N GLU A 112 24.78 -14.89 -20.32
CA GLU A 112 25.81 -15.92 -20.20
C GLU A 112 25.78 -16.61 -18.83
N ARG A 113 25.61 -15.84 -17.75
CA ARG A 113 25.46 -16.38 -16.40
C ARG A 113 24.25 -17.32 -16.29
N LEU A 114 23.11 -16.95 -16.90
CA LEU A 114 21.91 -17.79 -16.95
C LEU A 114 22.15 -19.10 -17.70
N LEU A 115 22.77 -19.02 -18.88
CA LEU A 115 23.11 -20.18 -19.70
C LEU A 115 24.03 -21.15 -18.95
N ASN A 116 25.06 -20.63 -18.29
CA ASN A 116 25.99 -21.42 -17.48
C ASN A 116 25.29 -22.06 -16.27
N ALA A 117 24.40 -21.34 -15.60
CA ALA A 117 23.62 -21.89 -14.49
C ALA A 117 22.71 -23.04 -14.98
N GLN A 118 22.01 -22.86 -16.10
CA GLN A 118 21.18 -23.90 -16.70
C GLN A 118 22.00 -25.14 -17.07
N ALA A 119 23.15 -24.96 -17.71
CA ALA A 119 24.05 -26.06 -18.05
C ALA A 119 24.49 -26.85 -16.81
N ARG A 120 24.87 -26.16 -15.72
CA ARG A 120 25.21 -26.79 -14.43
C ARG A 120 24.04 -27.57 -13.85
N THR A 121 22.84 -27.00 -13.86
CA THR A 121 21.64 -27.69 -13.35
C THR A 121 21.31 -28.94 -14.15
N ASN A 122 21.44 -28.89 -15.47
CA ASN A 122 21.19 -30.04 -16.35
C ASN A 122 22.24 -31.13 -16.16
N ALA A 123 23.52 -30.76 -16.04
CA ALA A 123 24.59 -31.70 -15.72
C ALA A 123 24.37 -32.39 -14.36
N LEU A 124 23.89 -31.64 -13.35
CA LEU A 124 23.55 -32.21 -12.05
C LEU A 124 22.38 -33.20 -12.16
N LYS A 125 21.32 -32.84 -12.90
CA LYS A 125 20.16 -33.71 -13.13
C LYS A 125 20.55 -35.02 -13.82
N GLU A 126 21.38 -34.96 -14.86
CA GLU A 126 21.87 -36.16 -15.53
C GLU A 126 22.76 -37.00 -14.61
N LYS A 127 23.64 -36.38 -13.82
CA LYS A 127 24.49 -37.09 -12.85
C LYS A 127 23.69 -37.87 -11.81
N TYR A 128 22.54 -37.34 -11.37
CA TYR A 128 21.71 -37.96 -10.33
C TYR A 128 20.45 -38.65 -10.86
N LYS A 129 20.35 -38.84 -12.18
CA LYS A 129 19.18 -39.45 -12.84
C LYS A 129 18.94 -40.90 -12.41
N ASP A 130 20.01 -41.63 -12.14
CA ASP A 130 19.96 -43.03 -11.69
C ASP A 130 19.96 -43.20 -10.17
N ALA A 131 20.18 -42.12 -9.41
CA ALA A 131 20.19 -42.15 -7.93
C ALA A 131 18.78 -42.08 -7.31
N ILE A 132 17.73 -41.95 -8.14
CA ILE A 132 16.32 -41.82 -7.73
C ILE A 132 15.48 -43.04 -8.17
N LYS A 133 16.11 -44.12 -8.67
CA LYS A 133 15.46 -45.41 -8.87
C LYS A 133 15.65 -46.31 -7.65
#